data_AF-A0A3M7NYR3-F1
#
_entry.id   AF-A0A3M7NYR3-F1
#
_cell.length_a   1.000
_cell.length_b   1.000
_cell.length_c   1.000
_cell.angle_alpha   90.00
_cell.angle_beta   90.00
_cell.angle_gamma   90.00
#
_symmetry.space_group_name_H-M   'P 1'
#
loop_
_entity.id
_entity.type
_entity.pdbx_description
1 polymer ?
#
loop_
_entity_poly.entity_id
_entity_poly.type
_entity_poly.pdbx_seq_one_letter_code
_entity_poly.pdbx_strand_id
1 'polypeptide(L)'
;MHWYGGSFNICVQINFDDDRPDIILRLAKVRVTTFRDEKVKNEVEVMKFLRQHTTIPVPRIIGWGLTADSPRGLGPFIIMDYVEGEDLSDLLQKPNDDKEAPLTLNPDLDNKTLDIIYRQIAGFMLQIYQFDFPAIGAIAQDSERPNT
;
A
#
# COMPACT_ATOMS: atom_id res chain seq x y z
N MET A 1 7.62 0.66 -18.67
CA MET A 1 7.81 1.31 -17.36
C MET A 1 6.61 2.19 -17.08
N HIS A 2 5.68 1.69 -16.26
CA HIS A 2 4.55 2.47 -15.76
C HIS A 2 4.92 3.08 -14.42
N TRP A 3 4.50 4.31 -14.16
CA TRP A 3 4.70 4.96 -12.87
C TRP A 3 3.40 5.56 -12.38
N TYR A 4 3.18 5.45 -11.07
CA TYR A 4 2.00 5.93 -10.37
C TYR A 4 2.46 6.97 -9.34
N GLY A 5 1.89 8.17 -9.41
CA GLY A 5 2.24 9.28 -8.52
C GLY A 5 1.13 9.55 -7.51
N GLY A 6 1.40 9.33 -6.22
CA GLY A 6 0.54 9.81 -5.13
C GLY A 6 1.10 11.06 -4.46
N SER A 7 0.37 11.66 -3.52
CA SER A 7 0.84 12.86 -2.80
C SER A 7 2.13 12.63 -2.00
N PHE A 8 2.33 11.41 -1.48
CA PHE A 8 3.45 11.08 -0.58
C PHE A 8 4.45 10.08 -1.16
N ASN A 9 4.08 9.30 -2.18
CA ASN A 9 4.94 8.25 -2.73
C ASN A 9 4.91 8.26 -4.26
N ILE A 10 5.98 7.75 -4.85
CA ILE A 10 6.05 7.41 -6.28
C ILE A 10 6.19 5.89 -6.35
N CYS A 11 5.35 5.23 -7.13
CA CYS A 11 5.45 3.81 -7.40
C CYS A 11 5.87 3.62 -8.86
N VAL A 12 6.88 2.79 -9.09
CA VAL A 12 7.36 2.42 -10.42
C VAL A 12 7.13 0.93 -10.60
N GLN A 13 6.34 0.56 -11.60
CA GLN A 13 6.20 -0.83 -12.02
C GLN A 13 7.38 -1.21 -12.90
N ILE A 14 8.02 -2.31 -12.51
CA ILE A 14 9.12 -2.92 -13.23
C ILE A 14 8.59 -4.23 -13.80
N ASN A 15 8.51 -4.28 -15.12
CA ASN A 15 8.16 -5.48 -15.88
C ASN A 15 9.44 -6.22 -16.26
N PHE A 16 9.39 -7.54 -16.22
CA PHE A 16 10.52 -8.39 -16.62
C PHE A 16 10.17 -9.18 -17.87
N ASP A 17 11.10 -9.22 -18.84
CA ASP A 17 10.90 -9.93 -20.12
C ASP A 17 11.05 -11.46 -20.01
N ASP A 18 11.42 -11.98 -18.83
CA ASP A 18 11.77 -13.38 -18.58
C ASP A 18 10.72 -14.12 -17.71
N ASP A 19 9.43 -13.86 -17.95
CA ASP A 19 8.27 -14.45 -17.26
C ASP A 19 8.26 -14.29 -15.72
N ARG A 20 9.14 -13.46 -15.16
CA ARG A 20 9.11 -13.16 -13.72
C ARG A 20 7.92 -12.27 -13.37
N PRO A 21 7.31 -12.47 -12.19
CA PRO A 21 6.26 -11.57 -11.72
C PRO A 21 6.73 -10.13 -11.67
N ASP A 22 5.88 -9.22 -12.11
CA ASP A 22 6.09 -7.78 -12.00
C ASP A 22 6.28 -7.36 -10.55
N ILE A 23 7.08 -6.32 -10.35
CA ILE A 23 7.31 -5.73 -9.03
C ILE A 23 7.03 -4.24 -9.03
N ILE A 24 6.73 -3.71 -7.85
CA ILE A 24 6.58 -2.28 -7.60
C ILE A 24 7.75 -1.80 -6.74
N LEU A 25 8.47 -0.82 -7.27
CA LEU A 25 9.39 0.02 -6.50
C LEU A 25 8.64 1.26 -6.00
N ARG A 26 8.43 1.35 -4.69
CA ARG A 26 7.81 2.49 -4.02
C ARG A 26 8.87 3.34 -3.33
N LEU A 27 8.88 4.63 -3.66
CA LEU A 27 9.78 5.65 -3.11
C LEU A 27 8.99 6.69 -2.34
N ALA A 28 9.41 7.01 -1.11
CA ALA A 28 8.84 8.14 -0.37
C ALA A 28 9.24 9.45 -1.06
N LYS A 29 8.31 10.36 -1.35
CA LYS A 29 8.63 11.64 -2.02
C LYS A 29 9.50 12.53 -1.12
N VAL A 30 10.52 13.14 -1.73
CA VAL A 30 11.39 14.16 -1.11
C VAL A 30 10.55 15.44 -0.88
N ARG A 31 10.73 16.12 0.26
CA ARG A 31 10.08 17.40 0.66
C ARG A 31 8.67 17.38 1.27
N VAL A 32 7.98 16.23 1.30
CA VAL A 32 6.61 16.16 1.89
C VAL A 32 6.61 15.60 3.31
N THR A 33 7.62 14.82 3.69
CA THR A 33 7.73 14.21 5.02
C THR A 33 9.12 14.44 5.61
N THR A 34 9.19 14.92 6.84
CA THR A 34 10.46 15.19 7.55
C THR A 34 11.17 13.90 7.97
N PHE A 35 10.40 12.84 8.25
CA PHE A 35 10.89 11.54 8.74
C PHE A 35 10.61 10.42 7.73
N ARG A 36 11.23 10.49 6.55
CA ARG A 36 11.01 9.52 5.45
C ARG A 36 11.36 8.09 5.85
N ASP A 37 12.48 7.92 6.56
CA ASP A 37 12.97 6.61 6.99
C ASP A 37 12.02 5.96 8.00
N GLU A 38 11.57 6.73 8.99
CA GLU A 38 10.58 6.28 9.98
C GLU A 38 9.25 5.91 9.30
N LYS A 39 8.77 6.75 8.36
CA LYS A 39 7.57 6.46 7.58
C LYS A 39 7.67 5.11 6.88
N VAL A 40 8.76 4.86 6.14
CA VAL A 40 8.93 3.60 5.39
C VAL A 40 9.06 2.41 6.33
N LYS A 41 9.81 2.54 7.42
CA LYS A 41 9.91 1.50 8.44
C LYS A 41 8.53 1.14 9.01
N ASN A 42 7.75 2.14 9.44
CA ASN A 42 6.42 1.91 10.00
C ASN A 42 5.47 1.27 8.98
N GLU A 43 5.53 1.70 7.72
CA GLU A 43 4.72 1.13 6.64
C GLU A 43 5.05 -0.36 6.42
N VAL A 44 6.34 -0.71 6.39
CA VAL A 44 6.79 -2.09 6.24
C VAL A 44 6.35 -2.96 7.40
N GLU A 45 6.48 -2.48 8.64
CA GLU A 45 6.10 -3.25 9.83
C GLU A 45 4.59 -3.47 9.90
N VAL A 46 3.78 -2.46 9.56
CA VAL A 46 2.31 -2.61 9.48
C VAL A 46 1.92 -3.61 8.37
N MET A 47 2.54 -3.54 7.19
CA MET A 47 2.26 -4.48 6.11
C MET A 47 2.59 -5.93 6.51
N LYS A 48 3.73 -6.16 7.15
CA LYS A 48 4.10 -7.49 7.68
C LYS A 48 3.10 -7.96 8.74
N PHE A 49 2.74 -7.07 9.67
CA PHE A 49 1.78 -7.37 10.72
C PHE A 49 0.42 -7.79 10.15
N LEU A 50 -0.15 -6.98 9.24
CA LEU A 50 -1.42 -7.29 8.59
C LEU A 50 -1.37 -8.61 7.84
N ARG A 51 -0.28 -8.89 7.11
CA ARG A 51 -0.12 -10.14 6.38
C ARG A 51 -0.09 -11.37 7.29
N GLN A 52 0.49 -11.24 8.48
CA GLN A 52 0.63 -12.34 9.43
C GLN A 52 -0.63 -12.60 10.24
N HIS A 53 -1.41 -11.56 10.53
CA HIS A 53 -2.51 -11.63 11.49
C HIS A 53 -3.90 -11.47 10.87
N THR A 54 -4.00 -11.16 9.58
CA THR A 54 -5.27 -10.99 8.88
C THR A 54 -5.31 -11.76 7.57
N THR A 55 -6.50 -11.89 7.01
CA THR A 55 -6.73 -12.39 5.65
C THR A 55 -6.73 -11.28 4.60
N ILE A 56 -6.45 -10.04 5.01
CA ILE A 56 -6.47 -8.88 4.11
C ILE A 56 -5.35 -9.06 3.07
N PRO A 57 -5.68 -8.99 1.76
CA PRO A 57 -4.68 -9.14 0.72
C PRO A 57 -3.77 -7.92 0.69
N VAL A 58 -2.59 -8.05 1.29
CA VAL A 58 -1.53 -7.04 1.22
C VAL A 58 -0.38 -7.53 0.34
N PRO A 59 0.20 -6.67 -0.54
CA PRO A 59 1.35 -7.03 -1.36
C PRO A 59 2.49 -7.59 -0.52
N ARG A 60 3.19 -8.60 -1.03
CA ARG A 60 4.35 -9.15 -0.34
C ARG A 60 5.52 -8.19 -0.50
N ILE A 61 6.17 -7.88 0.61
CA ILE A 61 7.42 -7.13 0.57
C ILE A 61 8.54 -8.10 0.16
N ILE A 62 9.22 -7.79 -0.94
CA ILE A 62 10.37 -8.52 -1.46
C ILE A 62 11.66 -7.96 -0.85
N GLY A 63 11.73 -6.63 -0.70
CA GLY A 63 12.85 -5.93 -0.08
C GLY A 63 12.45 -4.51 0.29
N TRP A 64 13.19 -3.88 1.19
CA TRP A 64 12.98 -2.49 1.57
C TRP A 64 14.30 -1.96 2.16
N GLY A 65 14.45 -0.65 2.20
CA GLY A 65 15.66 -0.02 2.74
C GLY A 65 15.43 1.42 3.14
N LEU A 66 16.30 1.91 4.02
CA LEU A 66 16.31 3.29 4.47
C LEU A 66 17.12 4.16 3.51
N THR A 67 17.17 5.47 3.76
CA THR A 67 17.97 6.40 2.95
C THR A 67 19.43 5.95 2.83
N ALA A 68 20.02 5.45 3.92
CA ALA A 68 21.41 4.96 3.94
C ALA A 68 21.64 3.74 3.04
N ASP A 69 20.60 2.91 2.84
CA ASP A 69 20.67 1.69 2.03
C ASP A 69 20.38 1.97 0.55
N SER A 70 19.88 3.17 0.24
CA SER A 70 19.48 3.55 -1.11
C SER A 70 20.70 3.96 -1.96
N PRO A 71 20.86 3.41 -3.19
CA PRO A 71 21.90 3.84 -4.09
C PRO A 71 21.82 5.35 -4.33
N ARG A 72 22.93 6.05 -4.09
CA ARG A 72 23.04 7.52 -4.26
C ARG A 72 22.12 8.36 -3.35
N GLY A 73 21.58 7.81 -2.26
CA GLY A 73 20.78 8.58 -1.30
C GLY A 73 19.44 9.06 -1.86
N LEU A 74 18.83 8.29 -2.79
CA LEU A 74 17.50 8.58 -3.34
C LEU A 74 16.39 8.57 -2.27
N GLY A 75 16.68 7.98 -1.11
CA GLY A 75 15.80 7.92 0.06
C GLY A 75 15.24 6.52 0.26
N PRO A 76 14.37 6.34 1.27
CA PRO A 76 13.90 5.03 1.65
C PRO A 76 12.90 4.49 0.63
N PHE A 77 12.90 3.17 0.49
CA PHE A 77 12.18 2.48 -0.56
C PHE A 77 11.57 1.16 -0.08
N ILE A 78 10.56 0.69 -0.81
CA ILE A 78 9.95 -0.63 -0.66
C ILE A 78 9.86 -1.27 -2.05
N ILE A 79 10.31 -2.51 -2.16
CA ILE A 79 10.13 -3.39 -3.32
C ILE A 79 9.11 -4.45 -2.91
N MET A 80 8.02 -4.54 -3.65
CA MET A 80 6.92 -5.45 -3.34
C MET A 80 6.32 -6.06 -4.60
N ASP A 81 5.57 -7.15 -4.44
CA ASP A 81 4.82 -7.78 -5.53
C ASP A 81 3.90 -6.73 -6.20
N TYR A 82 3.82 -6.74 -7.53
CA TYR A 82 2.74 -6.05 -8.23
C TYR A 82 1.43 -6.82 -8.00
N VAL A 83 0.36 -6.08 -7.72
CA VAL A 83 -0.99 -6.65 -7.61
C VAL A 83 -1.79 -6.12 -8.78
N GLU A 84 -2.16 -7.03 -9.67
CA GLU A 84 -3.08 -6.73 -10.76
C GLU A 84 -4.49 -6.52 -10.20
N GLY A 85 -5.14 -5.45 -10.65
CA GLY A 85 -6.48 -5.09 -10.20
C GLY A 85 -6.95 -3.78 -10.81
N GLU A 86 -8.20 -3.45 -10.53
CA GLU A 86 -8.84 -2.22 -10.97
C GLU A 86 -8.90 -1.22 -9.81
N ASP A 87 -8.70 0.07 -10.10
CA ASP A 87 -8.86 1.11 -9.08
C ASP A 87 -10.34 1.22 -8.70
N LEU A 88 -10.62 1.19 -7.40
CA LEU A 88 -11.99 1.27 -6.90
C LEU A 88 -12.65 2.61 -7.27
N SER A 89 -11.88 3.69 -7.36
CA SER A 89 -12.40 5.00 -7.77
C SER A 89 -12.89 4.97 -9.21
N ASP A 90 -12.14 4.31 -10.11
CA ASP A 90 -12.54 4.14 -11.51
C ASP A 90 -13.81 3.30 -11.62
N LEU A 91 -13.95 2.26 -10.80
CA LEU A 91 -15.15 1.42 -10.75
C LEU A 91 -16.39 2.17 -10.22
N LEU A 92 -16.21 3.05 -9.25
CA LEU A 92 -17.28 3.84 -8.64
C LEU A 92 -17.62 5.10 -9.44
N GLN A 93 -16.72 5.57 -10.30
CA GLN A 93 -16.90 6.77 -11.10
C GLN A 93 -17.90 6.52 -12.23
N LYS A 94 -18.74 7.53 -12.51
CA LYS A 94 -19.57 7.52 -13.71
C LYS A 94 -18.66 7.60 -14.95
N PRO A 95 -18.83 6.71 -15.95
CA PRO A 95 -18.10 6.83 -17.20
C PRO A 95 -18.28 8.23 -17.77
N ASN A 96 -17.17 8.93 -17.97
CA ASN A 96 -17.14 10.24 -18.57
C ASN A 96 -15.96 10.30 -19.54
N ASP A 97 -16.18 10.88 -20.72
CA ASP A 97 -15.14 11.05 -21.73
C ASP A 97 -14.12 12.14 -21.30
N ASP A 98 -14.52 13.05 -20.41
CA ASP A 98 -13.66 14.10 -19.87
C ASP A 98 -12.92 13.65 -18.59
N LYS A 99 -11.64 13.33 -18.75
CA LYS A 99 -10.74 12.94 -17.65
C LYS A 99 -10.45 14.05 -16.62
N GLU A 100 -10.77 15.30 -16.95
CA GLU A 100 -10.59 16.46 -16.06
C GLU A 100 -11.86 16.83 -15.29
N ALA A 101 -12.99 16.18 -15.58
CA ALA A 101 -14.24 16.45 -14.89
C ALA A 101 -14.18 15.96 -13.42
N PRO A 102 -14.94 16.60 -12.51
CA PRO A 102 -15.01 16.16 -11.12
C PRO A 102 -15.46 14.70 -11.02
N LEU A 103 -14.77 13.93 -10.18
CA LEU A 103 -15.15 12.57 -9.81
C LEU A 103 -16.60 12.59 -9.29
N THR A 104 -17.51 12.02 -10.09
CA THR A 104 -18.94 11.91 -9.76
C THR A 104 -19.28 10.43 -9.66
N LEU A 105 -19.90 10.03 -8.55
CA LEU A 105 -20.32 8.65 -8.33
C LEU A 105 -21.32 8.23 -9.42
N ASN A 106 -21.19 6.99 -9.89
CA ASN A 106 -22.13 6.40 -10.83
C ASN A 106 -23.43 5.97 -10.12
N PRO A 107 -24.56 6.67 -10.28
CA PRO A 107 -25.81 6.28 -9.65
C PRO A 107 -26.42 5.01 -10.28
N ASP A 108 -25.97 4.65 -11.49
CA ASP A 108 -26.47 3.52 -12.27
C ASP A 108 -25.67 2.23 -11.99
N LEU A 109 -24.73 2.26 -11.04
CA LEU A 109 -23.93 1.09 -10.67
C LEU A 109 -24.82 0.03 -10.03
N ASP A 110 -24.63 -1.23 -10.42
CA ASP A 110 -25.42 -2.34 -9.89
C ASP A 110 -25.27 -2.44 -8.36
N ASN A 111 -26.39 -2.51 -7.65
CA ASN A 111 -26.45 -2.67 -6.21
C ASN A 111 -25.71 -3.93 -5.74
N LYS A 112 -25.65 -4.98 -6.56
CA LYS A 112 -24.87 -6.18 -6.20
C LYS A 112 -23.38 -5.90 -6.14
N THR A 113 -22.85 -5.13 -7.09
CA THR A 113 -21.45 -4.71 -7.10
C THR A 113 -21.14 -3.86 -5.86
N LEU A 114 -22.02 -2.93 -5.52
CA LEU A 114 -21.90 -2.13 -4.29
C LEU A 114 -21.90 -3.02 -3.03
N ASP A 115 -22.82 -3.99 -2.90
CA ASP A 115 -22.85 -4.90 -1.75
C ASP A 115 -21.54 -5.67 -1.60
N ILE A 116 -20.96 -6.16 -2.70
CA ILE A 116 -19.67 -6.86 -2.70
C ILE A 116 -18.56 -5.95 -2.16
N ILE A 117 -18.44 -4.73 -2.69
CA ILE A 117 -17.42 -3.76 -2.27
C ILE A 117 -17.58 -3.42 -0.79
N TYR A 118 -18.79 -3.04 -0.36
CA TYR A 118 -19.05 -2.66 1.03
C TYR A 118 -18.78 -3.83 1.99
N ARG A 119 -19.18 -5.05 1.62
CA ARG A 119 -18.92 -6.25 2.41
C ARG A 119 -17.43 -6.54 2.56
N GLN A 120 -16.64 -6.37 1.50
CA GLN A 120 -15.19 -6.53 1.55
C GLN A 120 -14.53 -5.50 2.47
N ILE A 121 -14.87 -4.21 2.31
CA ILE A 121 -14.34 -3.12 3.15
C ILE A 121 -14.71 -3.35 4.62
N ALA A 122 -15.97 -3.68 4.90
CA ALA A 122 -16.42 -3.98 6.26
C ALA A 122 -15.68 -5.17 6.86
N GLY A 123 -15.43 -6.22 6.06
CA GLY A 123 -14.65 -7.38 6.47
C GLY A 123 -13.19 -7.04 6.79
N PHE A 124 -12.57 -6.12 6.05
CA PHE A 124 -11.21 -5.64 6.34
C PHE A 124 -11.19 -4.78 7.61
N MET A 125 -12.12 -3.84 7.73
CA MET A 125 -12.24 -2.98 8.92
C MET A 125 -12.48 -3.79 10.19
N LEU A 126 -13.33 -4.82 10.13
CA LEU A 126 -13.61 -5.69 11.27
C LEU A 126 -12.35 -6.43 11.73
N GLN A 127 -11.55 -6.97 10.80
CA GLN A 127 -10.29 -7.64 11.14
C GLN A 127 -9.29 -6.67 11.78
N ILE A 128 -9.17 -5.45 11.25
CA ILE A 128 -8.28 -4.43 11.82
C ILE A 128 -8.73 -4.00 13.21
N TYR A 129 -10.05 -3.85 13.42
CA TYR A 129 -10.63 -3.44 14.70
C TYR A 129 -10.42 -4.46 15.84
N GLN A 130 -10.18 -5.72 15.51
CA GLN A 130 -9.96 -6.78 16.50
C GLN A 130 -8.60 -6.68 17.20
N PHE A 131 -7.66 -5.88 16.68
CA PHE A 131 -6.36 -5.70 17.31
C PHE A 131 -6.43 -4.65 18.41
N ASP A 132 -6.00 -5.04 19.60
CA ASP A 132 -5.79 -4.14 20.73
C ASP A 132 -4.30 -3.96 20.97
N PHE A 133 -3.87 -2.71 21.19
CA PHE A 133 -2.47 -2.36 21.40
C PHE A 133 -2.32 -1.66 22.75
N PRO A 134 -1.25 -1.96 23.51
CA PRO A 134 -1.08 -1.43 24.86
C PRO A 134 -0.80 0.07 24.91
N ALA A 135 -0.43 0.68 23.77
CA ALA A 135 -0.11 2.09 23.68
C ALA A 135 -0.37 2.65 22.27
N ILE A 136 -0.58 3.96 22.20
CA ILE A 136 -0.61 4.71 20.93
C ILE A 136 0.82 4.81 20.39
N GLY A 137 1.02 4.48 19.13
CA GLY A 137 2.35 4.55 18.50
C GLY A 137 2.44 3.80 17.18
N ALA A 138 3.66 3.36 16.84
CA ALA A 138 3.95 2.54 15.67
C ALA A 138 4.09 1.07 16.04
N ILE A 139 3.69 0.19 15.14
CA ILE A 139 3.90 -1.26 15.27
C ILE A 139 5.38 -1.56 15.05
N ALA A 140 5.98 -2.31 15.96
CA ALA A 140 7.31 -2.87 15.83
C ALA A 140 7.30 -4.31 16.32
N GLN A 141 8.07 -5.19 15.69
CA GLN A 141 8.34 -6.51 16.27
C GLN A 141 9.15 -6.34 17.56
N ASP A 142 8.72 -7.02 18.63
CA ASP A 142 9.55 -7.18 19.81
C ASP A 142 10.81 -7.94 19.38
N SER A 143 11.94 -7.25 19.36
CA SER A 143 13.24 -7.92 19.32
C SER A 143 13.32 -8.82 20.55
N GLU A 144 13.45 -10.14 20.33
CA GLU A 144 13.68 -11.13 21.39
C GLU A 144 14.64 -10.52 22.41
N ARG A 145 14.16 -10.27 23.63
CA ARG A 145 15.06 -9.94 24.73
C ARG A 145 16.01 -11.14 24.84
N PRO A 146 17.34 -10.98 24.64
CA PRO A 146 18.24 -12.07 24.97
C PRO A 146 18.03 -12.35 26.46
N ASN A 147 17.61 -13.58 26.77
CA ASN A 147 17.46 -14.06 28.14
C ASN A 147 18.80 -13.86 28.85
N THR A 148 18.89 -12.86 29.73
CA THR A 148 19.94 -12.71 30.73
C THR A 148 19.43 -13.17 32.07
#